data_AF-A0A1G1P0S2-F1
#
_entry.id   AF-A0A1G1P0S2-F1
#
_cell.length_a   1.000
_cell.length_b   1.000
_cell.length_c   1.000
_cell.angle_alpha   90.00
_cell.angle_beta   90.00
_cell.angle_gamma   90.00
#
_symmetry.space_group_name_H-M   'P 1'
#
loop_
_entity.id
_entity.type
_entity.pdbx_description
1 polymer ?
#
loop_
_entity_poly.entity_id
_entity_poly.type
_entity_poly.pdbx_seq_one_letter_code
_entity_poly.pdbx_strand_id
1 'polypeptide(L)'
;MDCIDCHNRPTHRFLPPNKLVDASMAAGAIDPQLPGIKAKAMSVLSAQYTDKAAALAKIRQDLRAYYQKAFGMDYAQQQKRVEQTVDEIVKIYENNFFPRMKTRWDKYPDNIGHMTSPGCFRCHGGNHASADGKVITRDCTSCHVIIEQGPAGSVEKNTDGLMFRHPVDIGEVWRDMNCFECHTGN
;
A
#
# COMPACT_ATOMS: atom_id res chain seq x y z
N MET A 1 -37.92 4.61 3.75
CA MET A 1 -36.93 5.44 4.46
C MET A 1 -36.11 4.51 5.34
N ASP A 2 -35.32 3.66 4.69
CA ASP A 2 -34.36 2.75 5.31
C ASP A 2 -32.95 3.36 5.29
N CYS A 3 -31.95 2.58 5.73
CA CYS A 3 -30.56 2.99 5.73
C CYS A 3 -30.07 3.36 4.31
N ILE A 4 -30.50 2.65 3.27
CA ILE A 4 -30.11 2.86 1.87
C ILE A 4 -30.71 4.14 1.29
N ASP A 5 -31.89 4.55 1.75
CA ASP A 5 -32.52 5.81 1.34
C ASP A 5 -31.70 7.06 1.77
N CYS A 6 -30.88 6.93 2.82
CA CYS A 6 -29.95 7.97 3.30
C CYS A 6 -28.48 7.68 2.96
N HIS A 7 -28.11 6.43 2.74
CA HIS A 7 -26.75 6.00 2.41
C HIS A 7 -26.55 5.88 0.89
N ASN A 8 -26.49 7.02 0.20
CA ASN A 8 -26.06 7.07 -1.20
C ASN A 8 -24.56 6.74 -1.41
N ARG A 9 -23.78 6.47 -0.35
CA ARG A 9 -22.53 5.66 -0.42
C ARG A 9 -21.95 5.27 0.95
N PRO A 10 -21.81 3.96 1.23
CA PRO A 10 -20.62 3.42 1.84
C PRO A 10 -20.08 2.35 0.90
N THR A 11 -19.14 2.71 0.02
CA THR A 11 -18.34 1.66 -0.60
C THR A 11 -17.43 1.11 0.48
N HIS A 12 -17.43 -0.21 0.67
CA HIS A 12 -16.34 -0.85 1.38
C HIS A 12 -15.06 -0.60 0.57
N ARG A 13 -14.23 0.34 1.01
CA ARG A 13 -12.94 0.62 0.40
C ARG A 13 -11.94 -0.39 0.93
N PHE A 14 -11.53 -1.34 0.10
CA PHE A 14 -10.44 -2.25 0.42
C PHE A 14 -9.12 -1.53 0.18
N LEU A 15 -8.56 -0.96 1.24
CA LEU A 15 -7.32 -0.19 1.14
C LEU A 15 -6.14 -1.14 0.92
N PRO A 16 -5.16 -0.73 0.07
CA PRO A 16 -3.95 -1.51 -0.11
C PRO A 16 -3.12 -1.51 1.20
N PRO A 17 -2.42 -2.61 1.51
CA PRO A 17 -1.70 -2.77 2.78
C PRO A 17 -0.71 -1.64 3.05
N ASN A 18 -0.07 -1.07 2.03
CA ASN A 18 0.90 0.02 2.20
C ASN A 18 0.25 1.25 2.85
N LYS A 19 -0.96 1.64 2.43
CA LYS A 19 -1.67 2.79 3.00
C LYS A 19 -2.05 2.53 4.46
N LEU A 20 -2.49 1.32 4.79
CA LEU A 20 -2.90 0.93 6.14
C LEU A 20 -1.71 0.89 7.09
N VAL A 21 -0.61 0.28 6.65
CA VAL A 21 0.63 0.18 7.42
C VAL A 21 1.26 1.56 7.62
N ASP A 22 1.36 2.38 6.58
CA ASP A 22 1.94 3.72 6.68
C ASP A 22 1.14 4.62 7.61
N ALA A 23 -0.20 4.57 7.55
CA ALA A 23 -1.06 5.31 8.47
C ALA A 23 -0.87 4.84 9.93
N SER A 24 -0.78 3.53 10.16
CA SER A 24 -0.61 2.96 11.50
C SER A 24 0.78 3.22 12.08
N MET A 25 1.82 3.26 11.24
CA MET A 25 3.17 3.67 11.62
C MET A 25 3.23 5.17 11.95
N ALA A 26 2.61 6.02 11.14
CA ALA A 26 2.54 7.46 11.39
C ALA A 26 1.79 7.78 12.69
N ALA A 27 0.77 6.98 13.03
CA ALA A 27 0.04 7.08 14.29
C ALA A 27 0.77 6.48 15.50
N GLY A 28 1.92 5.82 15.32
CA GLY A 28 2.67 5.14 16.37
C GLY A 28 2.03 3.85 16.89
N ALA A 29 0.98 3.35 16.23
CA ALA A 29 0.34 2.07 16.57
C ALA A 29 1.18 0.86 16.10
N ILE A 30 1.90 1.03 14.99
CA ILE A 30 3.00 0.15 14.58
C ILE A 30 4.30 0.89 14.87
N ASP A 31 5.19 0.28 15.64
CA ASP A 31 6.47 0.91 15.99
C ASP A 31 7.42 0.93 14.78
N PRO A 32 7.74 2.11 14.21
CA PRO A 32 8.58 2.20 13.01
C PRO A 32 10.04 1.87 13.26
N GLN A 33 10.48 1.80 14.53
CA GLN A 33 11.85 1.41 14.89
C GLN A 33 12.02 -0.11 14.94
N LEU A 34 10.95 -0.90 14.75
CA LEU A 34 11.08 -2.34 14.65
C LEU A 34 11.77 -2.70 13.32
N PRO A 35 12.86 -3.48 13.34
CA PRO A 35 13.60 -3.83 12.13
C PRO A 35 12.68 -4.50 11.09
N GLY A 36 12.71 -4.01 9.86
CA GLY A 36 11.98 -4.61 8.74
C GLY A 36 10.46 -4.60 8.86
N ILE A 37 9.88 -3.84 9.79
CA ILE A 37 8.45 -3.93 10.11
C ILE A 37 7.54 -3.69 8.91
N LYS A 38 7.82 -2.65 8.12
CA LYS A 38 7.02 -2.33 6.94
C LYS A 38 7.03 -3.49 5.94
N ALA A 39 8.20 -4.02 5.59
CA ALA A 39 8.32 -5.14 4.66
C ALA A 39 7.61 -6.41 5.19
N LYS A 40 7.78 -6.72 6.48
CA LYS A 40 7.13 -7.90 7.07
C LYS A 40 5.61 -7.75 7.14
N ALA A 41 5.11 -6.57 7.51
CA ALA A 41 3.68 -6.25 7.51
C ALA A 41 3.08 -6.38 6.11
N MET A 42 3.75 -5.82 5.09
CA MET A 42 3.33 -5.97 3.69
C MET A 42 3.24 -7.44 3.27
N SER A 43 4.24 -8.25 3.62
CA SER A 43 4.27 -9.68 3.29
C SER A 43 3.11 -10.46 3.92
N VAL A 44 2.85 -10.28 5.22
CA VAL A 44 1.79 -11.05 5.90
C VAL A 44 0.39 -10.54 5.53
N LEU A 45 0.20 -9.23 5.32
CA LEU A 45 -1.10 -8.70 4.90
C LEU A 45 -1.43 -9.07 3.45
N SER A 46 -0.42 -9.24 2.61
CA SER A 46 -0.65 -9.54 1.18
C SER A 46 -0.72 -11.03 0.85
N ALA A 47 -0.42 -11.90 1.83
CA ALA A 47 -0.55 -13.33 1.67
C ALA A 47 -2.01 -13.76 1.45
N GLN A 48 -2.17 -14.94 0.82
CA GLN A 48 -3.49 -15.56 0.64
C GLN A 48 -3.81 -16.47 1.81
N TYR A 49 -5.03 -16.37 2.32
CA TYR A 49 -5.53 -17.17 3.42
C TYR A 49 -6.90 -17.76 3.08
N THR A 50 -7.19 -18.94 3.63
CA THR A 50 -8.45 -19.65 3.41
C THR A 50 -9.63 -18.96 4.07
N ASP A 51 -9.43 -18.51 5.31
CA ASP A 51 -10.44 -17.84 6.11
C ASP A 51 -9.80 -16.88 7.12
N LYS A 52 -10.65 -16.12 7.80
CA LYS A 52 -10.23 -15.09 8.75
C LYS A 52 -9.47 -15.70 9.94
N ALA A 53 -9.96 -16.79 10.53
CA ALA A 53 -9.32 -17.37 11.72
C ALA A 53 -7.92 -17.90 11.38
N ALA A 54 -7.78 -18.61 10.26
CA ALA A 54 -6.48 -19.08 9.77
C ALA A 54 -5.51 -17.92 9.50
N ALA A 55 -6.00 -16.82 8.90
CA ALA A 55 -5.19 -15.63 8.65
C ALA A 55 -4.67 -14.99 9.94
N LEU A 56 -5.55 -14.71 10.91
CA LEU A 56 -5.15 -14.04 12.16
C LEU A 56 -4.14 -14.90 12.93
N ALA A 57 -4.34 -16.22 13.00
CA ALA A 57 -3.40 -17.13 13.65
C ALA A 57 -2.03 -17.13 12.96
N LYS A 58 -2.01 -17.23 11.62
CA LYS A 58 -0.77 -17.28 10.84
C LYS A 58 0.00 -15.95 10.89
N ILE A 59 -0.69 -14.82 10.80
CA ILE A 59 -0.10 -13.48 10.92
C ILE A 59 0.60 -13.32 12.27
N ARG A 60 -0.09 -13.68 13.37
CA ARG A 60 0.49 -13.64 14.73
C ARG A 60 1.73 -14.52 14.84
N GLN A 61 1.63 -15.76 14.37
CA GLN A 61 2.74 -16.71 14.38
C GLN A 61 3.94 -16.16 13.60
N ASP A 62 3.73 -15.67 12.38
CA ASP A 62 4.80 -15.25 11.48
C ASP A 62 5.52 -13.99 11.96
N LEU A 63 4.79 -13.04 12.56
CA LEU A 63 5.38 -11.83 13.12
C LEU A 63 6.18 -12.14 14.39
N ARG A 64 5.63 -12.93 15.30
CA ARG A 64 6.34 -13.35 16.53
C ARG A 64 7.61 -14.13 16.19
N ALA A 65 7.51 -15.13 15.32
CA ALA A 65 8.66 -15.93 14.89
C ALA A 65 9.74 -15.06 14.21
N TYR A 66 9.33 -14.09 13.39
CA TYR A 66 10.24 -13.15 12.76
C TYR A 66 11.01 -12.33 13.80
N TYR A 67 10.33 -11.75 14.79
CA TYR A 67 10.97 -10.92 15.80
C TYR A 67 11.74 -11.70 16.86
N GLN A 68 11.31 -12.91 17.22
CA GLN A 68 12.10 -13.82 18.05
C GLN A 68 13.45 -14.12 17.40
N LYS A 69 13.45 -14.40 16.09
CA LYS A 69 14.68 -14.61 15.33
C LYS A 69 15.51 -13.32 15.21
N ALA A 70 14.87 -12.18 14.97
CA ALA A 70 15.56 -10.91 14.78
C ALA A 70 16.23 -10.38 16.06
N PHE A 71 15.60 -10.57 17.22
CA PHE A 71 16.10 -10.06 18.51
C PHE A 71 16.87 -11.09 19.33
N GLY A 72 16.69 -12.40 19.10
CA GLY A 72 17.39 -13.44 19.86
C GLY A 72 17.19 -13.30 21.38
N MET A 73 18.30 -13.17 22.11
CA MET A 73 18.29 -13.02 23.57
C MET A 73 17.58 -11.75 24.06
N ASP A 74 17.51 -10.70 23.23
CA ASP A 74 16.89 -9.43 23.60
C ASP A 74 15.36 -9.45 23.43
N TYR A 75 14.79 -10.52 22.88
CA TYR A 75 13.35 -10.61 22.59
C TYR A 75 12.47 -10.30 23.81
N ALA A 76 12.88 -10.75 25.00
CA ALA A 76 12.11 -10.52 26.23
C ALA A 76 11.92 -9.03 26.53
N GLN A 77 12.93 -8.19 26.25
CA GLN A 77 12.86 -6.75 26.43
C GLN A 77 12.00 -6.07 25.36
N GLN A 78 11.98 -6.63 24.15
CA GLN A 78 11.20 -6.12 23.02
C GLN A 78 9.77 -6.68 22.95
N GLN A 79 9.42 -7.63 23.82
CA GLN A 79 8.16 -8.37 23.70
C GLN A 79 6.94 -7.46 23.71
N LYS A 80 6.90 -6.45 24.59
CA LYS A 80 5.75 -5.53 24.68
C LYS A 80 5.50 -4.78 23.37
N ARG A 81 6.53 -4.17 22.77
CA ARG A 81 6.42 -3.42 21.51
C ARG A 81 6.12 -4.34 20.31
N VAL A 82 6.65 -5.57 20.33
CA VAL A 82 6.35 -6.58 19.31
C VAL A 82 4.89 -6.98 19.38
N GLU A 83 4.36 -7.30 20.56
CA GLU A 83 2.96 -7.70 20.71
C GLU A 83 1.99 -6.58 20.34
N GLN A 84 2.28 -5.33 20.73
CA GLN A 84 1.50 -4.16 20.30
C GLN A 84 1.43 -4.05 18.77
N THR A 85 2.56 -4.23 18.09
CA THR A 85 2.64 -4.20 16.64
C THR A 85 1.92 -5.38 15.99
N VAL A 86 2.03 -6.58 16.57
CA VAL A 86 1.31 -7.78 16.12
C VAL A 86 -0.19 -7.54 16.19
N ASP A 87 -0.68 -7.02 17.31
CA ASP A 87 -2.11 -6.74 17.50
C ASP A 87 -2.64 -5.71 16.50
N GLU A 88 -1.89 -4.65 16.22
CA GLU A 88 -2.30 -3.67 15.22
C GLU A 88 -2.34 -4.26 13.80
N ILE A 89 -1.34 -5.05 13.38
CA ILE A 89 -1.37 -5.70 12.06
C ILE A 89 -2.54 -6.69 11.94
N VAL A 90 -2.83 -7.45 13.01
CA VAL A 90 -3.98 -8.34 13.05
C VAL A 90 -5.28 -7.56 12.90
N LYS A 91 -5.42 -6.43 13.60
CA LYS A 91 -6.58 -5.53 13.51
C LYS A 91 -6.71 -4.91 12.11
N ILE A 92 -5.61 -4.55 11.46
CA ILE A 92 -5.60 -4.10 10.06
C ILE A 92 -6.18 -5.19 9.16
N TYR A 93 -5.69 -6.43 9.30
CA TYR A 93 -6.21 -7.56 8.52
C TYR A 93 -7.71 -7.76 8.78
N GLU A 94 -8.09 -7.72 10.05
CA GLU A 94 -9.44 -7.96 10.53
C GLU A 94 -10.49 -7.05 9.88
N ASN A 95 -10.14 -5.77 9.73
CA ASN A 95 -11.06 -4.72 9.30
C ASN A 95 -11.07 -4.47 7.80
N ASN A 96 -10.11 -5.01 7.04
CA ASN A 96 -9.93 -4.67 5.62
C ASN A 96 -9.89 -5.89 4.68
N PHE A 97 -9.70 -7.12 5.19
CA PHE A 97 -9.47 -8.31 4.36
C PHE A 97 -10.51 -9.38 4.66
N PHE A 98 -11.19 -9.85 3.62
CA PHE A 98 -12.27 -10.83 3.75
C PHE A 98 -12.00 -12.06 2.89
N PRO A 99 -11.13 -12.99 3.35
CA PRO A 99 -10.64 -14.10 2.56
C PRO A 99 -11.74 -14.99 1.98
N ARG A 100 -12.81 -15.25 2.74
CA ARG A 100 -13.96 -16.06 2.26
C ARG A 100 -14.71 -15.41 1.11
N MET A 101 -14.82 -14.08 1.11
CA MET A 101 -15.46 -13.32 0.04
C MET A 101 -14.51 -13.05 -1.14
N LYS A 102 -13.23 -13.41 -1.00
CA LYS A 102 -12.17 -13.12 -1.98
C LYS A 102 -12.08 -11.63 -2.34
N THR A 103 -12.47 -10.75 -1.40
CA THR A 103 -12.36 -9.30 -1.58
C THR A 103 -11.03 -8.79 -1.02
N ARG A 104 -10.27 -8.11 -1.88
CA ARG A 104 -8.97 -7.49 -1.61
C ARG A 104 -8.81 -6.23 -2.47
N TRP A 105 -7.90 -5.36 -2.06
CA TRP A 105 -7.53 -4.14 -2.78
C TRP A 105 -7.08 -4.39 -4.23
N ASP A 106 -6.47 -5.54 -4.52
CA ASP A 106 -5.99 -5.91 -5.86
C ASP A 106 -7.05 -6.62 -6.71
N LYS A 107 -8.16 -7.08 -6.11
CA LYS A 107 -9.32 -7.63 -6.82
C LYS A 107 -10.38 -6.58 -7.10
N TYR A 108 -10.53 -5.62 -6.18
CA TYR A 108 -11.48 -4.51 -6.28
C TYR A 108 -10.75 -3.19 -6.07
N PRO A 109 -9.87 -2.80 -7.03
CA PRO A 109 -9.06 -1.61 -6.88
C PRO A 109 -9.88 -0.33 -6.98
N ASP A 110 -9.51 0.64 -6.16
CA ASP A 110 -9.86 2.04 -6.36
C ASP A 110 -8.98 2.59 -7.50
N ASN A 111 -9.60 3.02 -8.60
CA ASN A 111 -8.93 3.51 -9.81
C ASN A 111 -8.66 5.02 -9.78
N ILE A 112 -8.84 5.68 -8.63
CA ILE A 112 -8.56 7.12 -8.46
C ILE A 112 -7.07 7.48 -8.65
N GLY A 113 -6.16 6.51 -8.55
CA GLY A 113 -4.72 6.72 -8.76
C GLY A 113 -4.08 5.56 -9.53
N HIS A 114 -2.78 5.67 -9.79
CA HIS A 114 -2.03 4.70 -10.63
C HIS A 114 -0.88 4.00 -9.88
N MET A 115 -0.86 4.10 -8.54
CA MET A 115 0.22 3.53 -7.73
C MET A 115 0.06 2.03 -7.50
N THR A 116 -1.13 1.58 -7.10
CA THR A 116 -1.41 0.17 -6.73
C THR A 116 -2.39 -0.50 -7.69
N SER A 117 -2.84 0.23 -8.71
CA SER A 117 -3.77 -0.22 -9.74
C SER A 117 -3.50 0.54 -11.04
N PRO A 118 -3.99 0.06 -12.20
CA PRO A 118 -3.82 0.77 -13.47
C PRO A 118 -4.51 2.13 -13.55
N GLY A 119 -5.59 2.37 -12.80
CA GLY A 119 -6.28 3.66 -12.76
C GLY A 119 -6.60 4.23 -14.16
N CYS A 120 -6.20 5.47 -14.38
CA CYS A 120 -6.32 6.17 -15.67
C CYS A 120 -5.37 5.61 -16.76
N PHE A 121 -4.24 5.00 -16.39
CA PHE A 121 -3.25 4.46 -17.33
C PHE A 121 -3.75 3.25 -18.13
N ARG A 122 -4.93 2.70 -17.81
CA ARG A 122 -5.64 1.76 -18.70
C ARG A 122 -5.86 2.34 -20.11
N CYS A 123 -6.02 3.66 -20.19
CA CYS A 123 -6.17 4.41 -21.44
C CYS A 123 -5.00 5.39 -21.66
N HIS A 124 -4.44 5.95 -20.60
CA HIS A 124 -3.37 6.95 -20.65
C HIS A 124 -1.96 6.35 -20.47
N GLY A 125 -1.79 5.07 -20.82
CA GLY A 125 -0.52 4.36 -20.69
C GLY A 125 0.44 4.57 -21.86
N GLY A 126 0.12 5.42 -22.84
CA GLY A 126 0.90 5.57 -24.08
C GLY A 126 0.70 4.45 -25.10
N ASN A 127 -0.15 3.46 -24.81
CA ASN A 127 -0.34 2.28 -25.65
C ASN A 127 -1.53 2.39 -26.64
N HIS A 128 -2.28 3.49 -26.59
CA HIS A 128 -3.44 3.72 -27.44
C HIS A 128 -3.10 4.74 -28.51
N ALA A 129 -2.97 4.28 -29.75
CA ALA A 129 -2.65 5.09 -30.92
C ALA A 129 -3.79 5.04 -31.94
N SER A 130 -4.14 6.19 -32.53
CA SER A 130 -5.04 6.25 -33.67
C SER A 130 -4.32 5.85 -34.96
N ALA A 131 -5.08 5.58 -36.03
CA ALA A 131 -4.53 5.21 -37.34
C ALA A 131 -3.65 6.31 -37.96
N ASP A 132 -3.90 7.58 -37.63
CA ASP A 132 -3.09 8.74 -38.03
C ASP A 132 -1.92 9.03 -37.06
N GLY A 133 -1.65 8.13 -36.10
CA GLY A 133 -0.45 8.17 -35.25
C GLY A 133 -0.56 9.02 -33.97
N LYS A 134 -1.74 9.53 -33.60
CA LYS A 134 -1.91 10.26 -32.34
C LYS A 134 -2.00 9.27 -31.18
N VAL A 135 -1.20 9.49 -30.14
CA VAL A 135 -1.13 8.63 -28.97
C VAL A 135 -1.76 9.32 -27.76
N ILE A 136 -2.54 8.59 -26.96
CA ILE A 136 -2.99 9.09 -25.65
C ILE A 136 -1.77 9.16 -24.72
N THR A 137 -1.41 10.39 -24.33
CA THR A 137 -0.20 10.66 -23.53
C THR A 137 -0.17 9.91 -22.20
N ARG A 138 1.05 9.57 -21.76
CA ARG A 138 1.39 9.08 -20.41
C ARG A 138 2.06 10.16 -19.55
N ASP A 139 2.12 11.39 -20.02
CA ASP A 139 2.75 12.49 -19.30
C ASP A 139 2.08 12.70 -17.94
N CYS A 140 2.87 12.66 -16.86
CA CYS A 140 2.36 12.78 -15.49
C CYS A 140 1.62 14.11 -15.28
N THR A 141 2.12 15.16 -15.92
CA THR A 141 1.57 16.53 -15.88
C THR A 141 0.23 16.69 -16.58
N SER A 142 -0.22 15.68 -17.34
CA SER A 142 -1.58 15.68 -17.92
C SER A 142 -2.68 15.55 -16.86
N CYS A 143 -2.36 14.95 -15.70
CA CYS A 143 -3.31 14.72 -14.61
C CYS A 143 -2.98 15.55 -13.35
N HIS A 144 -1.69 15.69 -13.02
CA HIS A 144 -1.27 16.39 -11.80
C HIS A 144 0.11 17.03 -11.93
N VAL A 145 0.32 18.12 -11.19
CA VAL A 145 1.63 18.77 -11.07
C VAL A 145 2.20 18.46 -9.69
N ILE A 146 3.45 17.97 -9.64
CA ILE A 146 4.14 17.70 -8.39
C ILE A 146 4.76 18.99 -7.90
N ILE A 147 4.20 19.59 -6.86
CA ILE A 147 4.72 20.84 -6.31
C ILE A 147 5.63 20.63 -5.09
N GLU A 148 5.60 19.42 -4.51
CA GLU A 148 6.37 19.04 -3.33
C GLU A 148 6.67 17.53 -3.36
N GLN A 149 7.93 17.16 -3.11
CA GLN A 149 8.35 15.76 -2.97
C GLN A 149 9.69 15.63 -2.22
N GLY A 150 10.04 14.41 -1.82
CA GLY A 150 11.31 14.10 -1.18
C GLY A 150 11.13 13.59 0.26
N PRO A 151 12.22 13.08 0.87
CA PRO A 151 12.16 12.57 2.22
C PRO A 151 12.02 13.71 3.24
N ALA A 152 11.54 13.36 4.44
CA ALA A 152 11.51 14.30 5.56
C ALA A 152 12.92 14.87 5.81
N GLY A 153 13.02 16.19 5.92
CA GLY A 153 14.30 16.91 6.09
C GLY A 153 14.98 17.34 4.79
N SER A 154 14.60 16.78 3.64
CA SER A 154 15.15 17.15 2.32
C SER A 154 14.05 17.27 1.25
N VAL A 155 12.99 17.99 1.61
CA VAL A 155 11.85 18.22 0.73
C VAL A 155 12.18 19.29 -0.30
N GLU A 156 11.89 19.00 -1.57
CA GLU A 156 11.95 19.96 -2.66
C GLU A 156 10.56 20.52 -2.94
N LYS A 157 10.48 21.82 -3.22
CA LYS A 157 9.23 22.52 -3.53
C LYS A 157 9.40 23.39 -4.77
N ASN A 158 8.45 23.32 -5.68
CA ASN A 158 8.37 24.23 -6.83
C ASN A 158 6.91 24.33 -7.32
N THR A 159 6.33 25.52 -7.30
CA THR A 159 4.96 25.75 -7.78
C THR A 159 4.82 25.57 -9.29
N ASP A 160 5.91 25.71 -10.05
CA ASP A 160 5.93 25.48 -11.50
C ASP A 160 5.97 23.98 -11.85
N GLY A 161 6.18 23.14 -10.83
CA GLY A 161 6.21 21.69 -10.95
C GLY A 161 7.62 21.11 -10.84
N LEU A 162 7.65 19.86 -10.41
CA LEU A 162 8.84 19.05 -10.22
C LEU A 162 8.75 17.79 -11.10
N MET A 163 9.90 17.38 -11.63
CA MET A 163 10.04 16.05 -12.22
C MET A 163 9.91 14.99 -11.12
N PHE A 164 9.06 13.99 -11.29
CA PHE A 164 8.93 12.92 -10.31
C PHE A 164 10.28 12.26 -10.01
N ARG A 165 10.53 11.96 -8.73
CA ARG A 165 11.64 11.11 -8.29
C ARG A 165 11.13 9.97 -7.44
N HIS A 166 11.54 8.76 -7.78
CA HIS A 166 11.19 7.58 -7.00
C HIS A 166 11.88 7.63 -5.62
N PRO A 167 11.21 7.27 -4.50
CA PRO A 167 11.78 7.37 -3.16
C PRO A 167 13.00 6.48 -2.89
N VAL A 168 13.20 5.45 -3.70
CA VAL A 168 14.40 4.60 -3.69
C VAL A 168 15.02 4.58 -5.08
N ASP A 169 16.33 4.42 -5.16
CA ASP A 169 17.02 4.39 -6.44
C ASP A 169 16.62 3.14 -7.24
N ILE A 170 15.90 3.36 -8.32
CA ILE A 170 15.53 2.36 -9.33
C ILE A 170 16.00 2.80 -10.72
N GLY A 171 16.96 3.73 -10.78
CA GLY A 171 17.31 4.45 -12.00
C GLY A 171 16.09 5.12 -12.63
N GLU A 172 15.96 5.02 -13.95
CA GLU A 172 14.90 5.66 -14.73
C GLU A 172 13.72 4.73 -15.03
N VAL A 173 13.60 3.58 -14.36
CA VAL A 173 12.52 2.60 -14.61
C VAL A 173 11.13 3.21 -14.48
N TRP A 174 10.94 4.16 -13.57
CA TRP A 174 9.67 4.87 -13.40
C TRP A 174 9.22 5.65 -14.66
N ARG A 175 10.16 5.99 -15.55
CA ARG A 175 9.84 6.67 -16.81
C ARG A 175 9.17 5.74 -17.79
N ASP A 176 9.50 4.45 -17.81
CA ASP A 176 9.04 3.51 -18.83
C ASP A 176 8.03 2.49 -18.30
N MET A 177 8.09 2.18 -17.01
CA MET A 177 7.25 1.18 -16.34
C MET A 177 6.18 1.85 -15.48
N ASN A 178 5.00 1.23 -15.39
CA ASN A 178 3.96 1.74 -14.49
C ASN A 178 4.23 1.35 -13.04
N CYS A 179 3.95 2.27 -12.11
CA CYS A 179 4.19 2.04 -10.68
C CYS A 179 3.49 0.77 -10.15
N PHE A 180 2.27 0.49 -10.61
CA PHE A 180 1.49 -0.67 -10.17
C PHE A 180 2.12 -2.01 -10.55
N GLU A 181 3.08 -2.05 -11.47
CA GLU A 181 3.80 -3.28 -11.82
C GLU A 181 4.69 -3.78 -10.67
N CYS A 182 5.14 -2.87 -9.79
CA CYS A 182 5.91 -3.23 -8.58
C CYS A 182 5.13 -3.00 -7.26
N HIS A 183 4.11 -2.14 -7.27
CA HIS A 183 3.45 -1.67 -6.04
C HIS A 183 2.08 -2.31 -5.75
N THR A 184 1.71 -3.40 -6.41
CA THR A 184 0.46 -4.12 -6.13
C THR A 184 0.48 -4.93 -4.83
N GLY A 185 1.67 -5.16 -4.25
CA GLY A 185 1.85 -5.90 -3.00
C GLY A 185 1.86 -7.43 -3.18
N ASN A 186 1.90 -7.91 -4.41
CA ASN A 186 1.96 -9.34 -4.74
C ASN A 186 3.38 -9.77 -5.13
#